data_AF-A0A945UZD4-F1
#
_entry.id   AF-A0A945UZD4-F1
#
_cell.length_a   1.000
_cell.length_b   1.000
_cell.length_c   1.000
_cell.angle_alpha   90.00
_cell.angle_beta   90.00
_cell.angle_gamma   90.00
#
_symmetry.space_group_name_H-M   'P 1'
#
loop_
_entity.id
_entity.type
_entity.pdbx_description
1 polymer ?
#
loop_
_entity_poly.entity_id
_entity_poly.type
_entity_poly.pdbx_seq_one_letter_code
_entity_poly.pdbx_strand_id
1 'polypeptide(L)'
;MIPIIDITPLVSRGAKQEGVVNEIRNACETVGFFYVIGHGISLDIQTNIFSTARDFFALPEHVKHGVGVAKSRCFRGYVPFALTGPNVPKRMLEAFQMMLDFGPDDPDVAVGNIMYGSNQWPADAPRMRAILEAYYKEMETLSNYLLSAFARALGE
;
A
#
# COMPACT_ATOMS: atom_id res chain seq x y z
N MET A 1 -5.82 -2.88 -25.10
CA MET A 1 -4.43 -2.66 -24.61
C MET A 1 -4.53 -1.78 -23.37
N ILE A 2 -3.71 -2.03 -22.35
CA ILE A 2 -3.73 -1.24 -21.11
C ILE A 2 -2.88 0.02 -21.33
N PRO A 3 -3.41 1.24 -21.11
CA PRO A 3 -2.63 2.46 -21.29
C PRO A 3 -1.43 2.54 -20.34
N ILE A 4 -0.34 3.13 -20.81
CA ILE A 4 0.81 3.52 -20.01
C ILE A 4 0.89 5.05 -20.05
N ILE A 5 0.76 5.69 -18.89
CA ILE A 5 0.66 7.15 -18.77
C ILE A 5 1.91 7.67 -18.06
N ASP A 6 2.60 8.62 -18.68
CA ASP A 6 3.73 9.32 -18.05
C ASP A 6 3.22 10.49 -17.20
N ILE A 7 3.37 10.34 -15.88
CA ILE A 7 2.91 11.34 -14.90
C ILE A 7 4.02 12.32 -14.47
N THR A 8 5.19 12.30 -15.11
CA THR A 8 6.28 13.25 -14.83
C THR A 8 5.78 14.70 -14.77
N PRO A 9 4.88 15.18 -15.66
CA PRO A 9 4.34 16.54 -15.57
C PRO A 9 3.59 16.84 -14.27
N LEU A 10 2.89 15.86 -13.69
CA LEU A 10 2.17 16.00 -12.42
C LEU A 10 3.17 16.08 -11.26
N VAL A 11 4.17 15.20 -11.26
CA VAL A 11 5.22 15.13 -10.22
C VAL A 11 6.06 16.41 -10.20
N SER A 12 6.51 16.86 -11.37
CA SER A 12 7.37 18.04 -11.50
C SER A 12 6.61 19.36 -11.46
N ARG A 13 5.27 19.33 -11.37
CA ARG A 13 4.38 20.49 -11.55
C ARG A 13 4.71 21.26 -12.84
N GLY A 14 5.03 20.52 -13.90
CA GLY A 14 5.51 21.05 -15.17
C GLY A 14 4.40 21.54 -16.11
N ALA A 15 4.80 21.90 -17.33
CA ALA A 15 3.86 22.14 -18.42
C ALA A 15 3.13 20.83 -18.81
N LYS A 16 1.95 20.95 -19.45
CA LYS A 16 1.14 19.82 -19.98
C LYS A 16 0.45 18.92 -18.94
N GLN A 17 0.30 19.36 -17.68
CA GLN A 17 -0.47 18.60 -16.69
C GLN A 17 -1.89 18.27 -17.16
N GLU A 18 -2.56 19.19 -17.85
CA GLU A 18 -3.91 18.93 -18.39
C GLU A 18 -3.94 17.82 -19.44
N GLY A 19 -2.85 17.62 -20.20
CA GLY A 19 -2.75 16.50 -21.13
C GLY A 19 -2.79 15.17 -20.38
N VAL A 20 -1.98 15.04 -19.33
CA VAL A 20 -1.94 13.85 -18.47
C VAL A 20 -3.29 13.61 -17.78
N VAL A 21 -3.96 14.66 -17.30
CA VAL A 21 -5.31 14.54 -16.70
C VAL A 21 -6.32 13.98 -17.70
N ASN A 22 -6.30 14.45 -18.95
CA ASN A 22 -7.19 13.93 -19.99
C ASN A 22 -6.89 12.47 -20.37
N GLU A 23 -5.61 12.08 -20.39
CA GLU A 23 -5.22 10.68 -20.60
C GLU A 23 -5.73 9.78 -19.46
N ILE A 24 -5.61 10.24 -18.21
CA ILE A 24 -6.13 9.54 -17.02
C ILE A 24 -7.65 9.40 -17.11
N ARG A 25 -8.37 10.50 -17.40
CA ARG A 25 -9.83 10.48 -17.61
C ARG A 25 -10.22 9.41 -18.62
N ASN A 26 -9.62 9.46 -19.81
CA ASN A 26 -9.94 8.54 -20.90
C ASN A 26 -9.65 7.08 -20.49
N ALA A 27 -8.52 6.81 -19.83
CA ALA A 27 -8.19 5.46 -19.36
C ALA A 27 -9.20 4.94 -18.32
N CYS A 28 -9.63 5.78 -17.38
CA CYS A 28 -10.66 5.45 -16.40
C CYS A 28 -12.02 5.15 -17.06
N GLU A 29 -12.45 5.97 -18.02
CA GLU A 29 -13.77 5.84 -18.66
C GLU A 29 -13.85 4.68 -19.66
N THR A 30 -12.73 4.30 -20.29
CA THR A 30 -12.73 3.30 -21.38
C THR A 30 -12.19 1.93 -20.98
N VAL A 31 -11.21 1.87 -20.07
CA VAL A 31 -10.53 0.63 -19.66
C VAL A 31 -10.73 0.33 -18.18
N GLY A 32 -10.78 1.36 -17.34
CA GLY A 32 -10.91 1.24 -15.88
C GLY A 32 -9.59 1.02 -15.14
N PHE A 33 -8.46 0.92 -15.84
CA PHE A 33 -7.12 0.77 -15.26
C PHE A 33 -6.02 1.20 -16.26
N PHE A 34 -4.86 1.58 -15.73
CA PHE A 34 -3.69 2.03 -16.49
C PHE A 34 -2.40 1.80 -15.68
N TYR A 35 -1.26 1.76 -16.37
CA TYR A 35 0.06 1.83 -15.76
C TYR A 35 0.53 3.28 -15.68
N VAL A 36 1.31 3.60 -14.66
CA VAL A 36 1.98 4.91 -14.52
C VAL A 36 3.48 4.75 -14.63
N ILE A 37 4.13 5.67 -15.34
CA ILE A 37 5.58 5.86 -15.36
C ILE A 37 5.90 7.31 -14.99
N GLY A 38 7.16 7.63 -14.69
CA GLY A 38 7.53 8.99 -14.30
C GLY A 38 7.08 9.40 -12.89
N HIS A 39 6.73 8.42 -12.04
CA HIS A 39 6.25 8.64 -10.67
C HIS A 39 7.34 9.03 -9.65
N GLY A 40 8.62 8.94 -10.02
CA GLY A 40 9.75 9.41 -9.18
C GLY A 40 10.21 8.46 -8.06
N ILE A 41 9.43 7.43 -7.70
CA ILE A 41 9.83 6.41 -6.72
C ILE A 41 11.11 5.70 -7.16
N SER A 42 12.16 5.77 -6.33
CA SER A 42 13.48 5.21 -6.67
C SER A 42 13.47 3.70 -6.81
N LEU A 43 14.38 3.17 -7.66
CA LEU A 43 14.55 1.73 -7.83
C LEU A 43 15.00 1.03 -6.55
N ASP A 44 15.74 1.72 -5.67
CA ASP A 44 16.17 1.18 -4.39
C ASP A 44 14.98 0.92 -3.46
N ILE A 45 14.04 1.87 -3.36
CA ILE A 45 12.83 1.71 -2.55
C ILE A 45 11.99 0.55 -3.08
N GLN A 46 11.81 0.47 -4.41
CA GLN A 46 11.10 -0.62 -5.07
C GLN A 46 11.78 -1.98 -4.83
N THR A 47 13.11 -2.05 -4.97
CA THR A 47 13.86 -3.30 -4.80
C THR A 47 13.82 -3.77 -3.34
N ASN A 48 13.98 -2.84 -2.40
CA ASN A 48 13.99 -3.11 -0.96
C ASN A 48 12.66 -3.65 -0.45
N ILE A 49 11.52 -3.13 -0.94
CA ILE A 49 10.21 -3.64 -0.50
C ILE A 49 9.99 -5.08 -0.95
N PHE A 50 10.36 -5.41 -2.20
CA PHE A 50 10.23 -6.78 -2.71
C PHE A 50 11.23 -7.76 -2.08
N SER A 51 12.48 -7.33 -1.82
CA SER A 51 13.44 -8.18 -1.11
C SER A 51 12.98 -8.45 0.32
N THR A 52 12.53 -7.41 1.04
CA THR A 52 12.01 -7.54 2.41
C THR A 52 10.80 -8.45 2.49
N ALA A 53 9.89 -8.37 1.50
CA ALA A 53 8.75 -9.28 1.42
C ALA A 53 9.22 -10.73 1.25
N ARG A 54 10.17 -11.00 0.33
CA ARG A 54 10.73 -12.36 0.14
C ARG A 54 11.38 -12.88 1.43
N ASP A 55 12.18 -12.06 2.08
CA ASP A 55 12.89 -12.43 3.31
C ASP A 55 11.89 -12.75 4.43
N PHE A 56 10.86 -11.92 4.61
CA PHE A 56 9.80 -12.16 5.60
C PHE A 56 9.04 -13.46 5.33
N PHE A 57 8.62 -13.71 4.08
CA PHE A 57 7.85 -14.93 3.78
C PHE A 57 8.69 -16.22 3.81
N ALA A 58 10.02 -16.10 3.69
CA ALA A 58 10.96 -17.21 3.89
C ALA A 58 11.21 -17.55 5.38
N LEU A 59 10.75 -16.72 6.33
CA LEU A 59 10.89 -17.01 7.75
C LEU A 59 10.10 -18.26 8.16
N PRO A 60 10.53 -18.95 9.25
CA PRO A 60 9.78 -20.05 9.82
C PRO A 60 8.32 -19.68 10.12
N GLU A 61 7.40 -20.61 9.90
CA GLU A 61 5.96 -20.38 10.06
C GLU A 61 5.61 -19.82 11.45
N HIS A 62 6.23 -20.33 12.51
CA HIS A 62 5.98 -19.85 13.88
C HIS A 62 6.34 -18.38 14.08
N VAL A 63 7.37 -17.86 13.39
CA VAL A 63 7.75 -16.43 13.42
C VAL A 63 6.68 -15.59 12.74
N LYS A 64 6.25 -15.98 11.54
CA LYS A 64 5.17 -15.30 10.79
C LYS A 64 3.86 -15.30 11.57
N HIS A 65 3.48 -16.44 12.15
CA HIS A 65 2.31 -16.57 13.02
C HIS A 65 2.47 -15.81 14.35
N GLY A 66 3.69 -15.50 14.78
CA GLY A 66 4.00 -14.62 15.91
C GLY A 66 3.29 -13.27 15.79
N VAL A 67 3.29 -12.71 14.58
CA VAL A 67 2.67 -11.42 14.20
C VAL A 67 1.39 -11.60 13.38
N GLY A 68 0.64 -12.68 13.60
CA GLY A 68 -0.57 -13.01 12.84
C GLY A 68 -1.70 -11.98 12.97
N VAL A 69 -2.43 -11.74 11.89
CA VAL A 69 -3.56 -10.79 11.80
C VAL A 69 -4.63 -11.05 12.86
N ALA A 70 -4.87 -12.32 13.20
CA ALA A 70 -5.82 -12.73 14.23
C ALA A 70 -5.42 -12.32 15.66
N LYS A 71 -4.16 -11.93 15.88
CA LYS A 71 -3.65 -11.41 17.16
C LYS A 71 -3.73 -9.88 17.24
N SER A 72 -4.08 -9.21 16.15
CA SER A 72 -4.24 -7.76 16.10
C SER A 72 -5.69 -7.36 16.32
N ARG A 73 -5.92 -6.39 17.21
CA ARG A 73 -7.22 -5.75 17.38
C ARG A 73 -7.69 -4.98 16.13
N CYS A 74 -6.75 -4.67 15.23
CA CYS A 74 -6.97 -3.81 14.07
C CYS A 74 -6.55 -4.46 12.75
N PHE A 75 -6.55 -5.79 12.69
CA PHE A 75 -6.31 -6.55 11.46
C PHE A 75 -4.96 -6.19 10.78
N ARG A 76 -3.90 -5.99 11.57
CA ARG A 76 -2.52 -5.78 11.10
C ARG A 76 -1.68 -7.04 11.26
N GLY A 77 -0.69 -7.23 10.41
CA GLY A 77 0.27 -8.33 10.47
C GLY A 77 -0.01 -9.45 9.46
N TYR A 78 0.51 -10.64 9.76
CA TYR A 78 0.56 -11.76 8.83
C TYR A 78 -0.79 -12.44 8.57
N VAL A 79 -1.11 -12.66 7.30
CA VAL A 79 -2.29 -13.38 6.81
C VAL A 79 -1.83 -14.70 6.18
N PRO A 80 -2.16 -15.86 6.75
CA PRO A 80 -1.78 -17.16 6.18
C PRO A 80 -2.63 -17.53 4.96
N PHE A 81 -2.13 -18.50 4.15
CA PHE A 81 -2.85 -19.06 3.00
C PHE A 81 -4.28 -19.53 3.32
N ALA A 82 -4.49 -20.17 4.47
CA ALA A 82 -5.81 -20.62 4.89
C ALA A 82 -6.19 -19.96 6.21
N LEU A 83 -6.94 -18.87 6.12
CA LEU A 83 -7.68 -18.37 7.27
C LEU A 83 -8.81 -19.37 7.59
N THR A 84 -8.88 -19.82 8.83
CA THR A 84 -9.94 -20.74 9.31
C THR A 84 -11.12 -19.92 9.82
N GLY A 85 -12.32 -20.16 9.30
CA GLY A 85 -13.55 -19.55 9.80
C GLY A 85 -14.75 -19.78 8.88
N PRO A 86 -15.98 -19.65 9.39
CA PRO A 86 -17.18 -19.73 8.56
C PRO A 86 -17.15 -18.60 7.51
N ASN A 87 -17.39 -18.94 6.24
CA ASN A 87 -17.40 -18.03 5.10
C ASN A 87 -16.08 -17.33 4.76
N VAL A 88 -14.93 -17.85 5.20
CA VAL A 88 -13.64 -17.29 4.76
C VAL A 88 -13.24 -17.89 3.41
N PRO A 89 -13.09 -17.10 2.34
CA PRO A 89 -12.62 -17.60 1.06
C PRO A 89 -11.25 -18.25 1.25
N LYS A 90 -11.05 -19.44 0.65
CA LYS A 90 -9.73 -20.06 0.60
C LYS A 90 -8.79 -19.10 -0.13
N ARG A 91 -7.85 -18.49 0.58
CA ARG A 91 -6.84 -17.63 -0.05
C ARG A 91 -5.79 -18.53 -0.69
N MET A 92 -5.34 -18.14 -1.88
CA MET A 92 -4.24 -18.81 -2.57
C MET A 92 -2.93 -18.02 -2.42
N LEU A 93 -2.87 -17.15 -1.41
CA LEU A 93 -1.71 -16.32 -1.07
C LEU A 93 -1.58 -16.17 0.44
N GLU A 94 -0.35 -16.02 0.91
CA GLU A 94 -0.04 -15.39 2.19
C GLU A 94 0.20 -13.89 1.99
N ALA A 95 0.00 -13.08 3.02
CA ALA A 95 0.20 -11.63 2.97
C ALA A 95 0.69 -11.07 4.31
N PHE A 96 1.13 -9.81 4.29
CA PHE A 96 1.38 -9.02 5.48
C PHE A 96 0.61 -7.71 5.35
N GLN A 97 -0.30 -7.44 6.28
CA GLN A 97 -1.17 -6.27 6.26
C GLN A 97 -0.61 -5.16 7.15
N MET A 98 -0.40 -3.99 6.56
CA MET A 98 0.00 -2.76 7.22
C MET A 98 -0.96 -1.63 6.80
N MET A 99 -1.21 -0.68 7.71
CA MET A 99 -1.77 0.63 7.37
C MET A 99 -1.04 1.72 8.15
N LEU A 100 -1.58 2.94 8.14
CA LEU A 100 -1.10 4.03 8.99
C LEU A 100 -1.05 3.58 10.47
N ASP A 101 0.09 3.82 11.11
CA ASP A 101 0.37 3.39 12.48
C ASP A 101 -0.19 4.43 13.46
N PHE A 102 -1.19 4.01 14.25
CA PHE A 102 -1.80 4.86 15.26
C PHE A 102 -1.43 4.34 16.66
N GLY A 103 -0.80 5.21 17.44
CA GLY A 103 -0.42 4.94 18.83
C GLY A 103 -1.60 4.87 19.79
N PRO A 104 -1.36 4.49 21.06
CA PRO A 104 -2.41 4.39 22.08
C PRO A 104 -3.10 5.73 22.40
N ASP A 105 -2.43 6.85 22.15
CA ASP A 105 -2.93 8.21 22.44
C ASP A 105 -3.82 8.77 21.32
N ASP A 106 -3.99 8.04 20.20
CA ASP A 106 -4.83 8.46 19.11
C ASP A 106 -6.34 8.42 19.51
N PRO A 107 -7.14 9.47 19.21
CA PRO A 107 -8.54 9.52 19.63
C PRO A 107 -9.39 8.36 19.11
N ASP A 108 -9.17 7.91 17.86
CA ASP A 108 -9.90 6.78 17.27
C ASP A 108 -9.52 5.47 17.97
N VAL A 109 -8.25 5.33 18.35
CA VAL A 109 -7.78 4.21 19.16
C VAL A 109 -8.44 4.21 20.54
N ALA A 110 -8.53 5.38 21.19
CA ALA A 110 -9.10 5.53 22.53
C ALA A 110 -10.60 5.16 22.59
N VAL A 111 -11.36 5.47 21.53
CA VAL A 111 -12.79 5.10 21.43
C VAL A 111 -13.02 3.68 20.92
N GLY A 112 -11.96 2.91 20.68
CA GLY A 112 -12.05 1.50 20.28
C GLY A 112 -12.39 1.29 18.81
N ASN A 113 -12.05 2.23 17.93
CA ASN A 113 -12.24 2.06 16.49
C ASN A 113 -11.39 0.88 15.99
N ILE A 114 -12.07 -0.17 15.55
CA ILE A 114 -11.44 -1.46 15.19
C ILE A 114 -10.49 -1.37 14.00
N MET A 115 -10.52 -0.29 13.23
CA MET A 115 -9.60 -0.11 12.10
C MET A 115 -8.32 0.66 12.48
N TYR A 116 -8.20 1.13 13.72
CA TYR A 116 -7.13 2.01 14.17
C TYR A 116 -6.28 1.33 15.24
N GLY A 117 -4.98 1.54 15.15
CA GLY A 117 -4.00 0.99 16.08
C GLY A 117 -2.68 0.69 15.40
N SER A 118 -1.78 0.08 16.17
CA SER A 118 -0.42 -0.14 15.73
C SER A 118 -0.24 -1.36 14.84
N ASN A 119 0.72 -1.27 13.93
CA ASN A 119 1.16 -2.40 13.12
C ASN A 119 1.92 -3.43 13.98
N GLN A 120 1.90 -4.69 13.57
CA GLN A 120 2.63 -5.77 14.25
C GLN A 120 3.96 -6.02 13.55
N TRP A 121 5.09 -5.76 14.22
CA TRP A 121 6.42 -5.90 13.63
C TRP A 121 7.15 -7.15 14.16
N PRO A 122 7.65 -8.04 13.29
CA PRO A 122 8.39 -9.23 13.73
C PRO A 122 9.78 -8.84 14.25
N ALA A 123 10.13 -9.34 15.44
CA ALA A 123 11.44 -9.09 16.05
C ALA A 123 12.60 -9.63 15.17
N ASP A 124 12.36 -10.74 14.47
CA ASP A 124 13.33 -11.39 13.57
C ASP A 124 13.54 -10.65 12.23
N ALA A 125 12.76 -9.60 11.94
CA ALA A 125 12.96 -8.74 10.76
C ALA A 125 13.00 -7.25 11.16
N PRO A 126 14.04 -6.80 11.90
CA PRO A 126 14.09 -5.46 12.49
C PRO A 126 14.10 -4.32 11.47
N ARG A 127 14.54 -4.59 10.23
CA ARG A 127 14.53 -3.60 9.13
C ARG A 127 13.19 -3.47 8.42
N MET A 128 12.28 -4.44 8.62
CA MET A 128 11.03 -4.54 7.87
C MET A 128 10.19 -3.28 8.05
N ARG A 129 10.06 -2.79 9.29
CA ARG A 129 9.31 -1.57 9.61
C ARG A 129 9.76 -0.38 8.77
N ALA A 130 11.05 -0.03 8.87
CA ALA A 130 11.58 1.16 8.19
C ALA A 130 11.44 1.08 6.67
N ILE A 131 11.58 -0.12 6.09
CA ILE A 131 11.45 -0.31 4.64
C ILE A 131 9.99 -0.19 4.19
N LEU A 132 9.06 -0.80 4.92
CA LEU A 132 7.63 -0.72 4.61
C LEU A 132 7.10 0.70 4.79
N GLU A 133 7.48 1.40 5.86
CA GLU A 133 7.11 2.80 6.11
C GLU A 133 7.68 3.74 5.03
N ALA A 134 8.92 3.51 4.58
CA ALA A 134 9.51 4.28 3.49
C ALA A 134 8.74 4.08 2.17
N TYR A 135 8.42 2.84 1.81
CA TYR A 135 7.62 2.55 0.62
C TYR A 135 6.21 3.15 0.72
N TYR A 136 5.57 3.05 1.89
CA TYR A 136 4.24 3.62 2.14
C TYR A 136 4.22 5.12 1.89
N LYS A 137 5.22 5.86 2.39
CA LYS A 137 5.32 7.31 2.21
C LYS A 137 5.45 7.73 0.73
N GLU A 138 6.23 6.99 -0.04
CA GLU A 138 6.34 7.22 -1.49
C GLU A 138 5.02 6.95 -2.22
N MET A 139 4.32 5.87 -1.84
CA MET A 139 3.01 5.53 -2.41
C MET A 139 1.92 6.53 -2.02
N GLU A 140 1.95 7.07 -0.80
CA GLU A 140 1.07 8.16 -0.36
C GLU A 140 1.30 9.42 -1.19
N THR A 141 2.56 9.78 -1.43
CA THR A 141 2.92 10.93 -2.28
C THR A 141 2.43 10.74 -3.71
N LEU A 142 2.65 9.55 -4.29
CA LEU A 142 2.11 9.18 -5.60
C LEU A 142 0.58 9.25 -5.64
N SER A 143 -0.09 8.71 -4.60
CA SER A 143 -1.55 8.75 -4.48
C SER A 143 -2.08 10.18 -4.48
N ASN A 144 -1.39 11.12 -3.82
CA ASN A 144 -1.80 12.53 -3.82
C ASN A 144 -1.72 13.18 -5.20
N TYR A 145 -0.70 12.86 -6.01
CA TYR A 145 -0.64 13.33 -7.40
C TYR A 145 -1.80 12.79 -8.24
N LEU A 146 -2.09 11.49 -8.11
CA LEU A 146 -3.19 10.85 -8.84
C LEU A 146 -4.55 11.35 -8.38
N LEU A 147 -4.76 11.52 -7.08
CA LEU A 147 -6.00 12.05 -6.52
C LEU A 147 -6.28 13.47 -7.02
N SER A 148 -5.26 14.33 -7.06
CA SER A 148 -5.39 15.67 -7.66
C SER A 148 -5.73 15.60 -9.16
N ALA A 149 -5.13 14.68 -9.90
CA ALA A 149 -5.46 14.47 -11.31
C ALA A 149 -6.88 13.93 -11.50
N PHE A 150 -7.35 13.03 -10.64
CA PHE A 150 -8.73 12.53 -10.67
C PHE A 150 -9.75 13.62 -10.37
N ALA A 151 -9.49 14.46 -9.36
CA ALA A 151 -10.35 15.61 -9.05
C ALA A 151 -10.50 16.55 -10.26
N ARG A 152 -9.38 16.92 -10.89
CA ARG A 152 -9.38 17.73 -12.12
C ARG A 152 -10.06 17.02 -13.30
N ALA A 153 -9.88 15.71 -13.41
CA ALA A 153 -10.61 14.86 -14.36
C ALA A 153 -12.09 14.71 -14.01
N LEU A 154 -12.58 15.22 -12.89
CA LEU A 154 -14.01 15.31 -12.57
C LEU A 154 -14.55 16.74 -12.70
N GLY A 155 -13.67 17.72 -12.91
CA GLY A 155 -14.03 19.14 -13.01
C GLY A 155 -13.91 19.91 -11.70
N GLU A 156 -13.25 19.34 -10.69
CA GLU A 156 -12.91 19.98 -9.42
C GLU A 156 -11.56 20.72 -9.47
#